data_AF-A0A349XTZ5-F1
#
_entry.id   AF-A0A349XTZ5-F1
#
_cell.length_a   1.000
_cell.length_b   1.000
_cell.length_c   1.000
_cell.angle_alpha   90.00
_cell.angle_beta   90.00
_cell.angle_gamma   90.00
#
_symmetry.space_group_name_H-M   'P 1'
#
loop_
_entity.id
_entity.type
_entity.pdbx_description
1 polymer ?
#
loop_
_entity_poly.entity_id
_entity_poly.type
_entity_poly.pdbx_seq_one_letter_code
_entity_poly.pdbx_strand_id
1 'polypeptide(L)'
;PVPWVSRYLLRGYAKIDPILRDGIMRQMPFDWREVDIPGTAHEFLADAAEHGVGANGYSIPIIDKSRRALLSLNSHRLPEEWSGIVAHHRNEWRELAFLIHHKAIFELHGEHDPVPQLSAREIECLHWTALGKDSIDIAVMLKLSEHTTRAYIKSARHKLGGGSITYTIARAMQLRLINPFGNTPY
;
A
#
# COMPACT_ATOMS: atom_id res chain seq x y z
N PRO A 1 5.00 -21.22 -9.17
CA PRO A 1 4.93 -21.88 -10.51
C PRO A 1 3.63 -21.51 -11.24
N VAL A 2 3.61 -21.38 -12.58
CA VAL A 2 2.37 -21.00 -13.32
C VAL A 2 1.18 -21.93 -13.02
N PRO A 3 1.34 -23.27 -12.92
CA PRO A 3 0.25 -24.17 -12.53
C PRO A 3 -0.33 -23.89 -11.13
N TRP A 4 0.51 -23.42 -10.20
CA TRP A 4 0.09 -23.08 -8.85
C TRP A 4 -0.84 -21.86 -8.81
N VAL A 5 -0.54 -20.82 -9.60
CA VAL A 5 -1.36 -19.58 -9.61
C VAL A 5 -2.80 -19.89 -10.03
N SER A 6 -2.98 -20.64 -11.12
CA SER A 6 -4.31 -21.04 -11.60
C SER A 6 -5.05 -21.89 -10.56
N ARG A 7 -4.36 -22.84 -9.94
CA ARG A 7 -4.94 -23.69 -8.89
C ARG A 7 -5.38 -22.87 -7.67
N TYR A 8 -4.53 -21.95 -7.21
CA TYR A 8 -4.80 -21.07 -6.08
C TYR A 8 -6.09 -20.26 -6.30
N LEU A 9 -6.26 -19.72 -7.51
CA LEU A 9 -7.45 -18.96 -7.89
C LEU A 9 -8.69 -19.86 -7.98
N LEU A 10 -8.61 -20.99 -8.69
CA LEU A 10 -9.75 -21.90 -8.88
C LEU A 10 -10.25 -22.54 -7.58
N ARG A 11 -9.34 -22.85 -6.65
CA ARG A 11 -9.68 -23.37 -5.31
C ARG A 11 -10.13 -22.28 -4.34
N GLY A 12 -10.02 -21.00 -4.72
CA GLY A 12 -10.39 -19.88 -3.85
C GLY A 12 -9.53 -19.76 -2.60
N TYR A 13 -8.25 -20.15 -2.68
CA TYR A 13 -7.35 -20.21 -1.52
C TYR A 13 -7.12 -18.86 -0.85
N ALA A 14 -7.31 -17.75 -1.54
CA ALA A 14 -7.30 -16.41 -0.95
C ALA A 14 -8.18 -16.25 0.30
N LYS A 15 -9.26 -17.05 0.43
CA LYS A 15 -10.17 -17.00 1.59
C LYS A 15 -9.61 -17.71 2.84
N ILE A 16 -8.70 -18.65 2.65
CA ILE A 16 -8.17 -19.51 3.72
C ILE A 16 -6.67 -19.35 3.92
N ASP A 17 -5.97 -18.65 3.02
CA ASP A 17 -4.56 -18.33 3.10
C ASP A 17 -4.27 -17.41 4.31
N PRO A 18 -3.58 -17.92 5.34
CA PRO A 18 -3.30 -17.15 6.54
C PRO A 18 -2.27 -16.04 6.29
N ILE A 19 -1.31 -16.26 5.37
CA ILE A 19 -0.30 -15.27 5.01
C ILE A 19 -0.96 -14.06 4.34
N LEU A 20 -1.91 -14.31 3.43
CA LEU A 20 -2.67 -13.23 2.81
C LEU A 20 -3.55 -12.51 3.83
N ARG A 21 -4.33 -13.22 4.64
CA ARG A 21 -5.28 -12.62 5.59
C ARG A 21 -4.62 -11.77 6.65
N ASP A 22 -3.51 -12.24 7.21
CA ASP A 22 -2.75 -11.48 8.21
C ASP A 22 -1.89 -10.39 7.54
N GLY A 23 -1.24 -10.73 6.42
CA GLY A 23 -0.36 -9.81 5.70
C GLY A 23 -1.09 -8.56 5.18
N ILE A 24 -2.32 -8.70 4.68
CA ILE A 24 -3.12 -7.54 4.28
C ILE A 24 -3.57 -6.69 5.46
N MET A 25 -3.37 -7.07 6.72
CA MET A 25 -3.69 -6.25 7.89
C MET A 25 -2.45 -5.58 8.48
N ARG A 26 -1.27 -6.16 8.29
CA ARG A 26 0.02 -5.64 8.75
C ARG A 26 0.44 -4.34 8.05
N GLN A 27 1.29 -3.57 8.75
CA GLN A 27 1.95 -2.37 8.23
C GLN A 27 3.44 -2.59 7.94
N MET A 28 4.05 -3.58 8.59
CA MET A 28 5.47 -3.87 8.49
C MET A 28 5.68 -5.23 7.80
N PRO A 29 6.80 -5.39 7.06
CA PRO A 29 7.22 -6.69 6.57
C PRO A 29 7.33 -7.73 7.67
N PHE A 30 7.07 -8.99 7.35
CA PHE A 30 7.03 -10.08 8.32
C PHE A 30 7.48 -11.40 7.71
N ASP A 31 8.05 -12.26 8.54
CA ASP A 31 8.35 -13.64 8.21
C ASP A 31 7.09 -14.51 8.35
N TRP A 32 6.91 -15.49 7.47
CA TRP A 32 5.76 -16.39 7.53
C TRP A 32 5.67 -17.18 8.83
N ARG A 33 6.81 -17.38 9.52
CA ARG A 33 6.87 -18.02 10.85
C ARG A 33 6.19 -17.19 11.95
N GLU A 34 5.96 -15.90 11.72
CA GLU A 34 5.24 -15.02 12.65
C GLU A 34 3.72 -15.13 12.53
N VAL A 35 3.22 -15.92 11.57
CA VAL A 35 1.78 -16.06 11.32
C VAL A 35 1.25 -17.30 12.02
N ASP A 36 0.24 -17.11 12.86
CA ASP A 36 -0.49 -18.23 13.47
C ASP A 36 -1.29 -18.98 12.41
N ILE A 37 -0.95 -20.26 12.21
CA ILE A 37 -1.58 -21.10 11.19
C ILE A 37 -2.81 -21.81 11.77
N PRO A 38 -4.03 -21.47 11.33
CA PRO A 38 -5.23 -22.15 11.82
C PRO A 38 -5.34 -23.57 11.24
N GLY A 39 -6.02 -24.45 11.99
CA GLY A 39 -6.38 -25.82 11.57
C GLY A 39 -6.88 -25.91 10.13
N THR A 40 -7.73 -24.97 9.72
CA THR A 40 -8.36 -24.90 8.39
C THR A 40 -7.41 -24.61 7.23
N ALA A 41 -6.17 -24.15 7.49
CA ALA A 41 -5.20 -23.80 6.46
C ALA A 41 -4.20 -24.93 6.16
N HIS A 42 -4.18 -26.02 6.94
CA HIS A 42 -3.19 -27.10 6.77
C HIS A 42 -3.28 -27.79 5.41
N GLU A 43 -4.49 -28.11 4.93
CA GLU A 43 -4.68 -28.73 3.61
C GLU A 43 -4.17 -27.81 2.49
N PHE A 44 -4.44 -26.51 2.60
CA PHE A 44 -3.93 -25.50 1.67
C PHE A 44 -2.40 -25.45 1.66
N LEU A 45 -1.76 -25.43 2.84
CA LEU A 45 -0.31 -25.35 2.95
C LEU A 45 0.38 -26.63 2.45
N ALA A 46 -0.21 -27.80 2.69
CA ALA A 46 0.25 -29.06 2.15
C ALA A 46 0.19 -29.06 0.62
N ASP A 47 -0.95 -28.65 0.04
CA ASP A 47 -1.12 -28.53 -1.41
C ASP A 47 -0.14 -27.50 -2.01
N ALA A 48 0.11 -26.38 -1.31
CA ALA A 48 1.10 -25.39 -1.73
C ALA A 48 2.51 -26.00 -1.77
N ALA A 49 2.91 -26.75 -0.74
CA ALA A 49 4.20 -27.41 -0.67
C ALA A 49 4.39 -28.44 -1.80
N GLU A 50 3.37 -29.26 -2.07
CA GLU A 50 3.36 -30.23 -3.18
C GLU A 50 3.53 -29.56 -4.56
N HIS A 51 3.10 -28.30 -4.68
CA HIS A 51 3.21 -27.51 -5.91
C HIS A 51 4.41 -26.55 -5.92
N GLY A 52 5.41 -26.79 -5.06
CA GLY A 52 6.68 -26.08 -5.07
C GLY A 52 6.63 -24.71 -4.40
N VAL A 53 5.72 -24.48 -3.46
CA VAL A 53 5.78 -23.34 -2.55
C VAL A 53 6.62 -23.74 -1.34
N GLY A 54 7.79 -23.11 -1.17
CA GLY A 54 8.64 -23.33 -0.01
C GLY A 54 7.97 -22.94 1.31
N ALA A 55 8.33 -23.63 2.39
CA ALA A 55 7.79 -23.41 3.73
C ALA A 55 8.31 -22.10 4.37
N ASN A 56 9.45 -21.60 3.91
CA ASN A 56 10.01 -20.33 4.35
C ASN A 56 9.54 -19.20 3.43
N GLY A 57 9.08 -18.10 4.02
CA GLY A 57 8.71 -16.93 3.25
C GLY A 57 8.74 -15.64 4.04
N TYR A 58 8.73 -14.54 3.29
CA TYR A 58 8.79 -13.18 3.78
C TYR A 58 7.85 -12.34 2.93
N SER A 59 6.98 -11.59 3.60
CA SER A 59 5.94 -10.80 2.95
C SER A 59 6.06 -9.34 3.33
N ILE A 60 5.87 -8.48 2.33
CA ILE A 60 6.01 -7.02 2.43
C ILE A 60 4.63 -6.42 2.10
N PRO A 61 3.89 -5.92 3.12
CA PRO A 61 2.63 -5.23 2.87
C PRO A 61 2.90 -3.87 2.22
N ILE A 62 2.09 -3.55 1.23
CA ILE A 62 2.14 -2.28 0.51
C ILE A 62 0.81 -1.58 0.71
N ILE A 63 0.89 -0.34 1.14
CA ILE A 63 -0.26 0.55 1.30
C ILE A 63 -0.04 1.71 0.33
N ASP A 64 -0.83 1.75 -0.73
CA ASP A 64 -0.82 2.82 -1.72
C ASP A 64 -2.22 3.43 -1.79
N LYS A 65 -2.36 4.69 -1.37
CA LYS A 65 -3.67 5.36 -1.29
C LYS A 65 -4.67 4.50 -0.47
N SER A 66 -5.82 4.14 -1.04
CA SER A 66 -6.79 3.21 -0.45
C SER A 66 -6.51 1.73 -0.74
N ARG A 67 -5.48 1.41 -1.53
CA ARG A 67 -5.14 0.06 -1.96
C ARG A 67 -4.24 -0.61 -0.93
N ARG A 68 -4.45 -1.92 -0.77
CA ARG A 68 -3.52 -2.81 -0.06
C ARG A 68 -3.06 -3.87 -1.03
N ALA A 69 -1.77 -4.10 -1.05
CA ALA A 69 -1.15 -5.19 -1.78
C ALA A 69 -0.15 -5.90 -0.86
N LEU A 70 0.26 -7.11 -1.26
CA LEU A 70 1.22 -7.91 -0.53
C LEU A 70 2.19 -8.51 -1.55
N LEU A 71 3.47 -8.14 -1.46
CA LEU A 71 4.52 -8.88 -2.16
C LEU A 71 4.98 -10.00 -1.23
N SER A 72 5.01 -11.24 -1.74
CA SER A 72 5.51 -12.38 -0.97
C SER A 72 6.64 -13.08 -1.72
N LEU A 73 7.72 -13.34 -1.00
CA LEU A 73 8.88 -14.08 -1.47
C LEU A 73 8.98 -15.36 -0.65
N ASN A 74 9.24 -16.49 -1.29
CA ASN A 74 9.37 -17.77 -0.61
C ASN A 74 10.61 -18.54 -1.07
N SER A 75 11.04 -19.50 -0.27
CA SER A 75 12.25 -20.28 -0.52
C SER A 75 12.15 -21.70 0.01
N HIS A 76 12.82 -22.62 -0.70
CA HIS A 76 13.05 -24.00 -0.26
C HIS A 76 14.35 -24.16 0.56
N ARG A 77 15.09 -23.06 0.80
CA ARG A 77 16.30 -23.09 1.63
C ARG A 77 15.98 -23.41 3.08
N LEU A 78 16.99 -23.85 3.83
CA LEU A 78 16.87 -24.08 5.26
C LEU A 78 16.55 -22.75 5.99
N PRO A 79 15.85 -22.80 7.14
CA PRO A 79 15.41 -21.58 7.84
C PRO A 79 16.53 -20.61 8.22
N GLU A 80 17.71 -21.11 8.61
CA GLU A 80 18.86 -20.27 8.98
C GLU A 80 19.44 -19.54 7.78
N GLU A 81 19.65 -20.26 6.66
CA GLU A 81 20.09 -19.66 5.39
C GLU A 81 19.09 -18.61 4.90
N TRP A 82 17.80 -18.93 4.92
CA TRP A 82 16.74 -18.01 4.54
C TRP A 82 16.77 -16.75 5.40
N SER A 83 16.87 -16.90 6.72
CA SER A 83 16.92 -15.78 7.65
C SER A 83 18.12 -14.86 7.37
N GLY A 84 19.28 -15.43 7.00
CA GLY A 84 20.45 -14.65 6.57
C GLY A 84 20.19 -13.85 5.29
N ILE A 85 19.55 -14.45 4.29
CA ILE A 85 19.18 -13.78 3.03
C ILE A 85 18.19 -12.63 3.27
N VAL A 86 17.12 -12.89 4.04
CA VAL A 86 16.14 -11.86 4.41
C VAL A 86 16.84 -10.71 5.14
N ALA A 87 17.70 -11.03 6.12
CA ALA A 87 18.40 -10.01 6.89
C ALA A 87 19.29 -9.11 6.02
N HIS A 88 19.92 -9.69 4.99
CA HIS A 88 20.79 -8.98 4.06
C HIS A 88 20.02 -8.11 3.06
N HIS A 89 18.93 -8.62 2.48
CA HIS A 89 18.25 -7.96 1.34
C HIS A 89 16.94 -7.23 1.66
N ARG A 90 16.39 -7.32 2.89
CA ARG A 90 15.06 -6.78 3.23
C ARG A 90 14.83 -5.32 2.83
N ASN A 91 15.85 -4.48 2.88
CA ASN A 91 15.74 -3.06 2.51
C ASN A 91 15.51 -2.90 1.00
N GLU A 92 16.34 -3.56 0.19
CA GLU A 92 16.23 -3.58 -1.28
C GLU A 92 14.90 -4.19 -1.72
N TRP A 93 14.47 -5.28 -1.07
CA TRP A 93 13.20 -5.91 -1.38
C TRP A 93 11.99 -5.02 -1.07
N ARG A 94 12.08 -4.18 -0.04
CA ARG A 94 11.01 -3.21 0.27
C ARG A 94 10.88 -2.15 -0.83
N GLU A 95 12.01 -1.67 -1.36
CA GLU A 95 12.02 -0.73 -2.49
C GLU A 95 11.48 -1.40 -3.76
N LEU A 96 11.94 -2.62 -4.06
CA LEU A 96 11.42 -3.41 -5.19
C LEU A 96 9.93 -3.67 -5.07
N ALA A 97 9.42 -3.96 -3.87
CA ALA A 97 8.00 -4.16 -3.63
C ALA A 97 7.19 -2.94 -4.07
N PHE A 98 7.62 -1.74 -3.66
CA PHE A 98 6.96 -0.49 -4.05
C PHE A 98 7.02 -0.26 -5.56
N LEU A 99 8.18 -0.49 -6.20
CA LEU A 99 8.35 -0.31 -7.65
C LEU A 99 7.49 -1.30 -8.46
N ILE A 100 7.45 -2.57 -8.06
CA ILE A 100 6.61 -3.60 -8.69
C ILE A 100 5.14 -3.23 -8.56
N HIS A 101 4.71 -2.81 -7.37
CA HIS A 101 3.34 -2.37 -7.16
C HIS A 101 2.97 -1.18 -8.04
N HIS A 102 3.81 -0.15 -8.07
CA HIS A 102 3.59 1.02 -8.91
C HIS A 102 3.48 0.66 -10.39
N LYS A 103 4.37 -0.20 -10.89
CA LYS A 103 4.32 -0.70 -12.27
C LYS A 103 3.04 -1.50 -12.55
N ALA A 104 2.62 -2.38 -11.64
CA ALA A 104 1.41 -3.17 -11.78
C ALA A 104 0.15 -2.30 -11.83
N ILE A 105 0.06 -1.27 -10.98
CA ILE A 105 -1.04 -0.30 -10.99
C ILE A 105 -1.07 0.47 -12.31
N PHE A 106 0.11 0.91 -12.79
CA PHE A 106 0.22 1.60 -14.07
C PHE A 106 -0.20 0.72 -15.25
N GLU A 107 0.17 -0.56 -15.27
CA GLU A 107 -0.26 -1.48 -16.35
C GLU A 107 -1.76 -1.76 -16.34
N LEU A 108 -2.40 -1.79 -15.16
CA LEU A 108 -3.82 -2.04 -15.02
C LEU A 108 -4.70 -0.83 -15.36
N HIS A 109 -4.24 0.38 -15.04
CA HIS A 109 -5.06 1.59 -15.13
C HIS A 109 -4.52 2.65 -16.09
N GLY A 110 -3.26 2.57 -16.50
CA GLY A 110 -2.57 3.60 -17.28
C GLY A 110 -2.67 4.97 -16.60
N GLU A 111 -2.98 6.00 -17.40
CA GLU A 111 -3.25 7.36 -16.91
C GLU A 111 -4.62 7.50 -16.23
N HIS A 112 -5.51 6.51 -16.36
CA HIS A 112 -6.87 6.51 -15.81
C HIS A 112 -6.94 5.80 -14.45
N ASP A 113 -5.98 6.06 -13.56
CA ASP A 113 -6.08 5.60 -12.17
C ASP A 113 -7.36 6.21 -11.54
N PRO A 114 -8.33 5.38 -11.06
CA PRO A 114 -9.55 5.89 -10.44
C PRO A 114 -9.27 6.68 -9.14
N VAL A 115 -8.07 6.56 -8.57
CA VAL A 115 -7.62 7.40 -7.46
C VAL A 115 -6.90 8.64 -8.01
N PRO A 116 -7.46 9.84 -7.81
CA PRO A 116 -6.92 11.07 -8.38
C PRO A 116 -5.47 11.33 -7.96
N GLN A 117 -4.62 11.69 -8.93
CA GLN A 117 -3.25 12.12 -8.64
C GLN A 117 -3.22 13.60 -8.23
N LEU A 118 -2.91 13.83 -6.96
CA LEU A 118 -2.60 15.16 -6.44
C LEU A 118 -1.09 15.39 -6.50
N SER A 119 -0.70 16.61 -6.87
CA SER A 119 0.68 17.08 -6.76
C SER A 119 1.08 17.27 -5.30
N ALA A 120 2.37 17.30 -5.01
CA ALA A 120 2.89 17.55 -3.66
C ALA A 120 2.32 18.85 -3.06
N ARG A 121 2.23 19.93 -3.86
CA ARG A 121 1.65 21.21 -3.40
C ARG A 121 0.15 21.15 -3.13
N GLU A 122 -0.60 20.37 -3.92
CA GLU A 122 -2.02 20.13 -3.66
C GLU A 122 -2.22 19.37 -2.35
N ILE A 123 -1.38 18.36 -2.08
CA ILE A 123 -1.37 17.56 -0.85
C ILE A 123 -1.03 18.45 0.36
N GLU A 124 0.05 19.23 0.29
CA GLU A 124 0.46 20.15 1.36
C GLU A 124 -0.64 21.18 1.69
N CYS A 125 -1.23 21.82 0.66
CA CYS A 125 -2.30 22.79 0.86
C CYS A 125 -3.53 22.13 1.51
N LEU A 126 -3.94 20.95 1.03
CA LEU A 126 -5.07 20.22 1.62
C LEU A 126 -4.78 19.75 3.05
N HIS A 127 -3.54 19.35 3.35
CA HIS A 127 -3.13 18.95 4.69
C HIS A 127 -3.33 20.09 5.70
N TRP A 128 -2.81 21.28 5.41
CA TRP A 128 -2.99 22.44 6.29
C TRP A 128 -4.44 22.93 6.34
N THR A 129 -5.17 22.83 5.23
CA THR A 129 -6.61 23.14 5.22
C THR A 129 -7.38 22.18 6.14
N ALA A 130 -7.01 20.89 6.18
CA ALA A 130 -7.59 19.89 7.07
C ALA A 130 -7.30 20.17 8.55
N LEU A 131 -6.19 20.86 8.85
CA LEU A 131 -5.84 21.38 10.18
C LEU A 131 -6.52 22.73 10.51
N GLY A 132 -7.40 23.22 9.65
CA GLY A 132 -8.18 24.44 9.86
C GLY A 132 -7.46 25.74 9.49
N LYS A 133 -6.34 25.68 8.77
CA LYS A 133 -5.65 26.88 8.26
C LYS A 133 -6.38 27.48 7.06
N ASP A 134 -6.41 28.80 7.00
CA ASP A 134 -6.93 29.51 5.84
C ASP A 134 -5.87 29.65 4.72
N SER A 135 -6.29 30.14 3.55
CA SER A 135 -5.38 30.24 2.40
C SER A 135 -4.23 31.25 2.59
N ILE A 136 -4.38 32.23 3.47
CA ILE A 136 -3.36 33.25 3.74
C ILE A 136 -2.28 32.64 4.62
N ASP A 137 -2.68 31.98 5.71
CA ASP A 137 -1.77 31.25 6.60
C ASP A 137 -0.97 30.19 5.83
N ILE A 138 -1.66 29.39 5.01
CA ILE A 138 -1.03 28.35 4.20
C ILE A 138 -0.03 28.95 3.20
N ALA A 139 -0.37 30.08 2.58
CA ALA A 139 0.53 30.78 1.65
C ALA A 139 1.83 31.20 2.35
N VAL A 140 1.74 31.75 3.56
CA VAL A 140 2.92 32.10 4.36
C VAL A 140 3.74 30.86 4.71
N MET A 141 3.09 29.80 5.20
CA MET A 141 3.75 28.56 5.61
C MET A 141 4.50 27.87 4.47
N LEU A 142 3.91 27.84 3.27
CA LEU A 142 4.46 27.18 2.10
C LEU A 142 5.30 28.11 1.19
N LYS A 143 5.46 29.38 1.58
CA LYS A 143 6.14 30.43 0.79
C LYS A 143 5.53 30.58 -0.63
N LEU A 144 4.22 30.64 -0.70
CA LEU A 144 3.41 30.85 -1.91
C LEU A 144 2.63 32.16 -1.82
N SER A 145 1.97 32.56 -2.92
CA SER A 145 0.94 33.61 -2.87
C SER A 145 -0.40 33.04 -2.44
N GLU A 146 -1.28 33.84 -1.82
CA GLU A 146 -2.66 33.41 -1.50
C GLU A 146 -3.39 32.91 -2.76
N HIS A 147 -3.21 33.60 -3.89
CA HIS A 147 -3.79 33.21 -5.16
C HIS A 147 -3.34 31.81 -5.60
N THR A 148 -2.03 31.53 -5.50
CA THR A 148 -1.45 30.23 -5.82
C THR A 148 -1.97 29.13 -4.89
N THR A 149 -2.05 29.39 -3.59
CA THR A 149 -2.61 28.46 -2.60
C THR A 149 -4.07 28.13 -2.92
N ARG A 150 -4.90 29.15 -3.23
CA ARG A 150 -6.30 28.95 -3.62
C ARG A 150 -6.43 28.17 -4.91
N ALA A 151 -5.52 28.37 -5.87
CA ALA A 151 -5.47 27.61 -7.10
C ALA A 151 -5.17 26.12 -6.83
N TYR A 152 -4.19 25.80 -5.97
CA TYR A 152 -3.91 24.41 -5.57
C TYR A 152 -5.10 23.76 -4.86
N ILE A 153 -5.72 24.44 -3.89
CA ILE A 153 -6.91 23.92 -3.21
C ILE A 153 -8.04 23.67 -4.20
N LYS A 154 -8.29 24.61 -5.13
CA LYS A 154 -9.33 24.48 -6.16
C LYS A 154 -9.06 23.30 -7.09
N SER A 155 -7.81 23.15 -7.55
CA SER A 155 -7.39 22.04 -8.39
C SER A 155 -7.57 20.69 -7.68
N ALA A 156 -7.14 20.61 -6.42
CA ALA A 156 -7.30 19.39 -5.62
C ALA A 156 -8.79 19.05 -5.39
N ARG A 157 -9.64 20.05 -5.14
CA ARG A 157 -11.10 19.87 -5.06
C ARG A 157 -11.68 19.31 -6.35
N HIS A 158 -11.30 19.87 -7.50
CA HIS A 158 -11.77 19.39 -8.80
C HIS A 158 -11.36 17.94 -9.05
N LYS A 159 -10.08 17.60 -8.83
CA LYS A 159 -9.55 16.24 -8.96
C LYS A 159 -10.25 15.23 -8.05
N LEU A 160 -10.67 15.64 -6.85
CA LEU A 160 -11.38 14.80 -5.88
C LEU A 160 -12.91 14.77 -6.07
N GLY A 161 -13.44 15.29 -7.19
CA GLY A 161 -14.86 15.20 -7.56
C GLY A 161 -15.68 16.46 -7.27
N GLY A 162 -15.05 17.62 -7.12
CA GLY A 162 -15.71 18.94 -7.20
C GLY A 162 -16.59 19.36 -6.01
N GLY A 163 -16.60 18.61 -4.91
CA GLY A 163 -17.43 18.90 -3.73
C GLY A 163 -16.95 20.08 -2.85
N SER A 164 -17.60 20.28 -1.71
CA SER A 164 -17.20 21.25 -0.67
C SER A 164 -15.79 20.97 -0.13
N ILE A 165 -15.15 21.95 0.50
CA ILE A 165 -13.80 21.74 1.07
C ILE A 165 -13.79 20.60 2.11
N THR A 166 -14.85 20.50 2.93
CA THR A 166 -15.04 19.41 3.89
C THR A 166 -15.14 18.05 3.21
N TYR A 167 -15.92 17.95 2.13
CA TYR A 167 -16.01 16.72 1.33
C TYR A 167 -14.64 16.36 0.75
N THR A 168 -13.92 17.34 0.20
CA THR A 168 -12.59 17.13 -0.39
C THR A 168 -11.58 16.63 0.65
N ILE A 169 -11.56 17.22 1.84
CA ILE A 169 -10.72 16.76 2.95
C ILE A 169 -11.07 15.32 3.35
N ALA A 170 -12.37 15.04 3.55
CA ALA A 170 -12.83 13.70 3.92
C ALA A 170 -12.46 12.64 2.86
N ARG A 171 -12.65 12.97 1.58
CA ARG A 171 -12.27 12.12 0.44
C ARG A 171 -10.76 11.90 0.39
N ALA A 172 -9.96 12.94 0.58
CA ALA A 172 -8.49 12.85 0.58
C ALA A 172 -7.98 11.99 1.74
N MET A 173 -8.56 12.10 2.93
CA MET A 173 -8.25 11.24 4.08
C MET A 173 -8.67 9.79 3.85
N GLN A 174 -9.86 9.56 3.30
CA GLN A 174 -10.35 8.21 2.95
C GLN A 174 -9.43 7.50 1.95
N LEU A 175 -8.94 8.26 0.97
CA LEU A 175 -7.97 7.78 -0.03
C LEU A 175 -6.52 7.77 0.50
N ARG A 176 -6.29 8.13 1.77
CA ARG A 176 -4.97 8.24 2.42
C ARG A 176 -3.98 9.14 1.66
N LEU A 177 -4.48 10.13 0.93
CA LEU A 177 -3.66 11.14 0.26
C LEU A 177 -3.11 12.17 1.25
N ILE A 178 -3.80 12.37 2.38
CA ILE A 178 -3.36 13.21 3.50
C ILE A 178 -3.62 12.47 4.82
N ASN A 179 -2.78 12.75 5.83
CA ASN A 179 -2.98 12.30 7.20
C ASN A 179 -2.68 13.43 8.20
N PRO A 180 -3.64 14.35 8.47
CA PRO A 180 -3.42 15.52 9.31
C PRO A 180 -3.22 15.20 10.81
N PHE A 181 -3.59 14.00 11.27
CA PHE A 181 -3.54 13.62 12.69
C PHE A 181 -2.52 12.52 13.00
N GLY A 182 -1.83 11.97 12.00
CA GLY A 182 -0.71 11.07 12.22
C GLY A 182 0.61 11.84 12.29
N ASN A 183 1.63 11.26 12.93
CA ASN A 183 3.00 11.72 12.76
C ASN A 183 3.32 11.67 11.26
N THR A 184 3.42 12.82 10.61
CA THR A 184 3.91 12.93 9.24
C THR A 184 5.43 12.83 9.21
N PRO A 185 5.98 11.76 8.64
CA PRO A 185 7.03 11.84 7.63
C PRO A 185 6.39 11.34 6.31
N TYR A 186 6.50 12.03 5.18
CA TYR A 186 7.69 12.49 4.48
C TYR A 186 7.33 13.66 3.56
#